data_AF-A0A1M4TYH7-F1
#
_entry.id   AF-A0A1M4TYH7-F1
#
_cell.length_a   1.000
_cell.length_b   1.000
_cell.length_c   1.000
_cell.angle_alpha   90.00
_cell.angle_beta   90.00
_cell.angle_gamma   90.00
#
_symmetry.space_group_name_H-M   'P 1'
#
loop_
_entity.id
_entity.type
_entity.pdbx_description
1 polymer ?
#
loop_
_entity_poly.entity_id
_entity_poly.type
_entity_poly.pdbx_seq_one_letter_code
_entity_poly.pdbx_strand_id
1 'polypeptide(L)'
;MDGISGIRHGISDDWSSDVNIGLMGRFYTATGIIDDKNFSTKYKGLSLSLKKNTSSIIYGFRGSLCKFFTDGKTNAIDFTRLDLLQTIEKLKKELYVDPEMTEIRSFEYCAIIKCPFNIDYLKNSILTHKRKNYSLLTEKGKEFGFIFKHQRYHFKIYFKDFQEKKEWNNRLKIEVAIKKMIFVDGFGIKNLSDLTKELVWEKLSELLLKLWNEIVFVEKDNYTTEKMRPHERTKLQCFLNSNYWSNLTLLNDKNFYKAKQRLEVLNTKYLIRESGKDIISKLLKEKCVELIKSGEKLTCFEKFIEKDDKRVFNHLDNRFISTLNSDKEKNKIVRKCKNISCQNELTSIRKNVMYCTNECRIDYYKTLSRIKKKLFGFATKK
;
A
#
# COMPACT_ATOMS: atom_id res chain seq x y z
N MET A 1 -6.25 10.52 -11.51
CA MET A 1 -5.93 11.33 -10.31
C MET A 1 -7.18 12.02 -9.79
N ASP A 2 -7.25 12.45 -8.52
CA ASP A 2 -8.44 13.15 -7.98
C ASP A 2 -8.02 14.27 -7.01
N GLY A 3 -7.86 13.94 -5.72
CA GLY A 3 -7.41 14.89 -4.71
C GLY A 3 -5.96 15.33 -4.94
N ILE A 4 -5.64 16.60 -4.70
CA ILE A 4 -4.28 17.13 -4.74
C ILE A 4 -4.10 18.25 -3.74
N SER A 5 -2.85 18.47 -3.32
CA SER A 5 -2.40 19.68 -2.66
C SER A 5 -1.06 20.10 -3.24
N GLY A 6 -0.98 21.34 -3.71
CA GLY A 6 0.24 21.94 -4.26
C GLY A 6 0.52 23.29 -3.60
N ILE A 7 1.79 23.68 -3.59
CA ILE A 7 2.21 25.03 -3.19
C ILE A 7 3.23 25.60 -4.18
N ARG A 8 3.22 26.91 -4.35
CA ARG A 8 4.25 27.68 -5.05
C ARG A 8 4.72 28.81 -4.14
N HIS A 9 6.03 29.01 -4.08
CA HIS A 9 6.63 30.17 -3.43
C HIS A 9 6.78 31.30 -4.46
N GLY A 10 6.40 32.52 -4.08
CA GLY A 10 6.52 33.72 -4.89
C GLY A 10 7.01 34.91 -4.07
N ILE A 11 7.33 35.99 -4.79
CA ILE A 11 7.95 37.21 -4.25
C ILE A 11 7.02 38.43 -4.44
N SER A 12 6.11 38.39 -5.43
CA SER A 12 5.05 39.37 -5.72
C SER A 12 3.66 38.73 -5.61
N ASP A 13 2.61 39.54 -5.40
CA ASP A 13 1.22 39.11 -5.22
C ASP A 13 0.46 38.93 -6.55
N ASP A 14 0.86 37.91 -7.31
CA ASP A 14 0.33 37.50 -8.62
C ASP A 14 -1.19 37.14 -8.58
N TRP A 15 -1.79 36.90 -7.41
CA TRP A 15 -3.22 36.55 -7.30
C TRP A 15 -4.13 37.72 -6.93
N SER A 16 -3.60 38.80 -6.37
CA SER A 16 -4.40 39.94 -5.89
C SER A 16 -4.87 40.91 -6.98
N SER A 17 -4.18 40.98 -8.11
CA SER A 17 -4.46 41.95 -9.18
C SER A 17 -5.26 41.36 -10.35
N ASP A 18 -5.00 40.10 -10.72
CA ASP A 18 -5.37 39.59 -12.06
C ASP A 18 -6.30 38.36 -12.05
N VAL A 19 -6.58 37.80 -10.87
CA VAL A 19 -7.45 36.64 -10.73
C VAL A 19 -8.83 37.13 -10.32
N ASN A 20 -9.82 36.93 -11.21
CA ASN A 20 -11.25 37.22 -10.99
C ASN A 20 -11.91 36.35 -9.88
N ILE A 21 -11.14 35.90 -8.91
CA ILE A 21 -11.58 35.04 -7.81
C ILE A 21 -11.44 35.84 -6.54
N GLY A 22 -12.57 36.32 -6.02
CA GLY A 22 -12.64 37.04 -4.75
C GLY A 22 -11.96 36.24 -3.64
N LEU A 23 -10.79 36.71 -3.20
CA LEU A 23 -10.08 36.19 -2.05
C LEU A 23 -10.76 36.71 -0.78
N MET A 24 -11.08 35.80 0.14
CA MET A 24 -11.69 36.16 1.43
C MET A 24 -10.60 36.23 2.50
N GLY A 25 -10.49 37.39 3.15
CA GLY A 25 -9.66 37.61 4.33
C GLY A 25 -10.45 37.42 5.63
N ARG A 26 -9.75 37.37 6.76
CA ARG A 26 -10.37 37.43 8.09
C ARG A 26 -10.29 38.84 8.62
N PHE A 27 -11.20 39.20 9.51
CA PHE A 27 -11.11 40.44 10.27
C PHE A 27 -11.52 40.17 11.72
N TYR A 28 -10.98 40.99 12.63
CA TYR A 28 -11.35 40.97 14.04
C TYR A 28 -12.66 41.73 14.22
N THR A 29 -13.72 41.05 14.64
CA THR A 29 -15.06 41.65 14.76
C THR A 29 -15.13 42.80 15.76
N ALA A 30 -14.28 42.78 16.80
CA ALA A 30 -14.23 43.82 17.82
C ALA A 30 -13.48 45.09 17.36
N THR A 31 -12.50 44.98 16.47
CA THR A 31 -11.60 46.09 16.11
C THR A 31 -11.68 46.50 14.64
N GLY A 32 -12.33 45.70 13.79
CA GLY A 32 -12.35 45.90 12.33
C GLY A 32 -11.00 45.64 11.64
N ILE A 33 -9.95 45.26 12.38
CA ILE A 33 -8.61 45.00 11.83
C ILE A 33 -8.68 43.78 10.90
N ILE A 34 -8.18 43.93 9.68
CA ILE A 34 -8.12 42.88 8.67
C ILE A 34 -6.83 42.07 8.86
N ASP A 35 -6.94 40.74 8.85
CA ASP A 35 -5.79 39.83 8.69
C ASP A 35 -5.37 39.85 7.22
N ASP A 36 -4.42 40.72 6.91
CA ASP A 36 -3.82 40.91 5.59
C ASP A 36 -2.80 39.81 5.22
N LYS A 37 -2.57 38.84 6.11
CA LYS A 37 -1.57 37.78 5.91
C LYS A 37 -2.17 36.51 5.33
N ASN A 38 -3.45 36.25 5.54
CA ASN A 38 -4.07 34.99 5.15
C ASN A 38 -5.37 35.22 4.39
N PHE A 39 -5.37 34.82 3.12
CA PHE A 39 -6.57 34.80 2.30
C PHE A 39 -6.88 33.38 1.85
N SER A 40 -8.17 33.08 1.68
CA SER A 40 -8.59 31.82 1.11
C SER A 40 -9.91 31.96 0.36
N THR A 41 -10.16 31.06 -0.57
CA THR A 41 -11.42 31.00 -1.30
C THR A 41 -11.64 29.60 -1.86
N LYS A 42 -12.87 29.32 -2.29
CA LYS A 42 -13.21 28.08 -2.97
C LYS A 42 -13.53 28.38 -4.43
N TYR A 43 -12.98 27.60 -5.34
CA TYR A 43 -13.19 27.78 -6.76
C TYR A 43 -13.28 26.43 -7.46
N LYS A 44 -14.44 26.12 -8.08
CA LYS A 44 -14.68 24.91 -8.90
C LYS A 44 -14.15 23.60 -8.27
N GLY A 45 -14.32 23.40 -6.96
CA GLY A 45 -13.86 22.19 -6.26
C GLY A 45 -12.42 22.21 -5.73
N LEU A 46 -11.72 23.34 -5.90
CA LEU A 46 -10.46 23.66 -5.25
C LEU A 46 -10.69 24.64 -4.09
N SER A 47 -9.82 24.57 -3.09
CA SER A 47 -9.63 25.58 -2.07
C SER A 47 -8.28 26.24 -2.32
N LEU A 48 -8.29 27.53 -2.59
CA LEU A 48 -7.11 28.35 -2.82
C LEU A 48 -6.74 29.06 -1.53
N SER A 49 -5.45 29.26 -1.31
CA SER A 49 -4.93 29.99 -0.15
C SER A 49 -3.74 30.84 -0.55
N LEU A 50 -3.72 32.08 -0.08
CA LEU A 50 -2.60 33.00 -0.16
C LEU A 50 -2.10 33.28 1.25
N LYS A 51 -0.81 33.05 1.49
CA LYS A 51 -0.18 33.41 2.76
C LYS A 51 0.95 34.39 2.51
N LYS A 52 0.86 35.59 3.10
CA LYS A 52 1.89 36.62 3.03
C LYS A 52 2.72 36.60 4.32
N ASN A 53 4.03 36.47 4.14
CA ASN A 53 5.04 36.69 5.16
C ASN A 53 5.86 37.94 4.77
N THR A 54 6.67 38.44 5.70
CA THR A 54 7.49 39.66 5.52
C THR A 54 8.34 39.66 4.24
N SER A 55 8.78 38.49 3.77
CA SER A 55 9.68 38.34 2.63
C SER A 55 9.26 37.27 1.62
N SER A 56 8.07 36.67 1.79
CA SER A 56 7.61 35.61 0.89
C SER A 56 6.10 35.51 0.82
N ILE A 57 5.61 35.10 -0.35
CA ILE A 57 4.21 34.77 -0.57
C ILE A 57 4.13 33.29 -0.90
N ILE A 58 3.20 32.58 -0.25
CA ILE A 58 2.91 31.17 -0.52
C ILE A 58 1.52 31.09 -1.13
N TYR A 59 1.50 30.63 -2.38
CA TYR A 59 0.29 30.24 -3.09
C TYR A 59 0.05 28.76 -2.82
N GLY A 60 -1.15 28.43 -2.35
CA GLY A 60 -1.54 27.05 -2.10
C GLY A 60 -2.86 26.75 -2.78
N PHE A 61 -2.98 25.53 -3.30
CA PHE A 61 -4.28 24.98 -3.64
C PHE A 61 -4.39 23.56 -3.12
N ARG A 62 -5.62 23.18 -2.80
CA ARG A 62 -5.97 21.80 -2.47
C ARG A 62 -7.40 21.49 -2.90
N GLY A 63 -7.69 20.26 -3.28
CA GLY A 63 -9.03 19.87 -3.68
C GLY A 63 -9.01 18.80 -4.75
N SER A 64 -10.09 18.67 -5.51
CA SER A 64 -10.21 17.67 -6.57
C SER A 64 -9.92 18.29 -7.93
N LEU A 65 -8.89 17.81 -8.61
CA LEU A 65 -8.61 18.17 -10.00
C LEU A 65 -9.73 17.74 -10.93
N CYS A 66 -10.35 16.59 -10.66
CA CYS A 66 -11.48 16.08 -11.43
C CYS A 66 -12.72 16.98 -11.29
N LYS A 67 -13.02 17.50 -10.08
CA LYS A 67 -14.06 18.53 -9.93
C LYS A 67 -13.70 19.81 -10.66
N PHE A 68 -12.45 20.25 -10.61
CA PHE A 68 -12.01 21.46 -11.30
C PHE A 68 -12.15 21.35 -12.82
N PHE A 69 -11.74 20.20 -13.38
CA PHE A 69 -11.95 19.84 -14.78
C PHE A 69 -13.41 19.96 -15.18
N THR A 70 -14.33 19.43 -14.37
CA THR A 70 -15.78 19.44 -14.62
C THR A 70 -16.49 20.71 -14.13
N ASP A 71 -15.78 21.83 -13.95
CA ASP A 71 -16.33 23.11 -13.48
C ASP A 71 -17.07 23.03 -12.13
N GLY A 72 -16.57 22.20 -11.23
CA GLY A 72 -17.11 21.96 -9.90
C GLY A 72 -18.24 20.94 -9.84
N LYS A 73 -18.65 20.33 -10.96
CA LYS A 73 -19.87 19.51 -11.04
C LYS A 73 -19.71 18.13 -10.41
N THR A 74 -18.70 17.35 -10.78
CA THR A 74 -18.56 15.95 -10.31
C THR A 74 -17.11 15.46 -10.25
N ASN A 75 -16.87 14.42 -9.46
CA ASN A 75 -15.61 13.66 -9.45
C ASN A 75 -15.78 12.17 -9.74
N ALA A 76 -16.88 11.77 -10.38
CA ALA A 76 -17.17 10.38 -10.69
C ALA A 76 -17.10 10.07 -12.18
N ILE A 77 -16.10 10.66 -12.84
CA ILE A 77 -15.68 10.30 -14.19
C ILE A 77 -14.36 9.54 -14.11
N ASP A 78 -14.05 8.78 -15.16
CA ASP A 78 -12.72 8.23 -15.36
C ASP A 78 -11.78 9.37 -15.75
N PHE A 79 -11.07 9.92 -14.76
CA PHE A 79 -10.18 11.05 -14.95
C PHE A 79 -8.80 10.59 -15.45
N THR A 80 -8.63 10.68 -16.77
CA THR A 80 -7.49 10.16 -17.53
C THR A 80 -6.28 11.09 -17.51
N ARG A 81 -5.15 10.63 -18.07
CA ARG A 81 -3.95 11.45 -18.25
C ARG A 81 -4.19 12.66 -19.16
N LEU A 82 -4.98 12.50 -20.21
CA LEU A 82 -5.37 13.61 -21.10
C LEU A 82 -6.21 14.65 -20.36
N ASP A 83 -7.17 14.20 -19.54
CA ASP A 83 -7.97 15.11 -18.72
C ASP A 83 -7.08 15.89 -17.75
N LEU A 84 -6.08 15.24 -17.16
CA LEU A 84 -5.10 15.92 -16.31
C LEU A 84 -4.29 16.98 -17.08
N LEU A 85 -3.81 16.66 -18.29
CA LEU A 85 -3.10 17.62 -19.15
C LEU A 85 -3.97 18.87 -19.42
N GLN A 86 -5.22 18.67 -19.83
CA GLN A 86 -6.17 19.77 -20.05
C GLN A 86 -6.47 20.53 -18.76
N THR A 87 -6.56 19.83 -17.64
CA THR A 87 -6.79 20.43 -16.32
C THR A 87 -5.62 21.31 -15.91
N ILE A 88 -4.38 20.89 -16.14
CA ILE A 88 -3.19 21.68 -15.84
C ILE A 88 -3.13 22.94 -16.70
N GLU A 89 -3.45 22.85 -18.00
CA GLU A 89 -3.56 24.02 -18.87
C GLU A 89 -4.66 24.97 -18.40
N LYS A 90 -5.80 24.44 -17.94
CA LYS A 90 -6.88 25.23 -17.35
C LYS A 90 -6.46 25.90 -16.05
N LEU A 91 -5.71 25.22 -15.17
CA LEU A 91 -5.14 25.80 -13.95
C LEU A 91 -4.18 26.95 -14.27
N LYS A 92 -3.34 26.78 -15.30
CA LYS A 92 -2.42 27.83 -15.76
C LYS A 92 -3.17 29.06 -16.28
N LYS A 93 -4.22 28.86 -17.09
CA LYS A 93 -5.00 29.96 -17.70
C LYS A 93 -5.96 30.65 -16.72
N GLU A 94 -6.69 29.90 -15.91
CA GLU A 94 -7.72 30.46 -15.02
C GLU A 94 -7.15 30.93 -13.68
N LEU A 95 -6.11 30.26 -13.16
CA LEU A 95 -5.58 30.46 -11.80
C LEU A 95 -4.11 30.89 -11.76
N TYR A 96 -3.46 31.04 -12.92
CA TYR A 96 -2.03 31.37 -13.04
C TYR A 96 -1.14 30.42 -12.20
N VAL A 97 -1.57 29.17 -12.07
CA VAL A 97 -0.77 28.13 -11.43
C VAL A 97 0.31 27.70 -12.42
N ASP A 98 1.56 28.01 -12.08
CA ASP A 98 2.71 27.52 -12.82
C ASP A 98 2.96 26.06 -12.45
N PRO A 99 2.81 25.11 -13.40
CA PRO A 99 2.93 23.70 -13.11
C PRO A 99 4.38 23.25 -12.81
N GLU A 100 5.39 23.97 -13.29
CA GLU A 100 6.80 23.63 -13.08
C GLU A 100 7.28 24.09 -11.70
N MET A 101 6.72 25.20 -11.22
CA MET A 101 7.07 25.83 -9.94
C MET A 101 6.18 25.40 -8.77
N THR A 102 5.08 24.68 -9.04
CA THR A 102 4.16 24.19 -8.02
C THR A 102 4.62 22.85 -7.47
N GLU A 103 5.16 22.83 -6.25
CA GLU A 103 5.52 21.62 -5.51
C GLU A 103 4.29 20.86 -5.02
N ILE A 104 4.22 19.56 -5.29
CA ILE A 104 3.14 18.69 -4.80
C ILE A 104 3.43 18.25 -3.38
N ARG A 105 2.47 18.47 -2.48
CA ARG A 105 2.54 18.04 -1.07
C ARG A 105 1.83 16.71 -0.82
N SER A 106 0.76 16.46 -1.55
CA SER A 106 -0.01 15.22 -1.50
C SER A 106 -0.92 15.10 -2.71
N PHE A 107 -1.30 13.88 -3.06
CA PHE A 107 -2.29 13.62 -4.10
C PHE A 107 -2.98 12.28 -3.89
N GLU A 108 -4.13 12.13 -4.55
CA GLU A 108 -4.92 10.91 -4.61
C GLU A 108 -5.01 10.46 -6.06
N TYR A 109 -4.88 9.16 -6.29
CA TYR A 109 -5.08 8.55 -7.59
C TYR A 109 -5.91 7.28 -7.42
N CYS A 110 -6.67 6.94 -8.45
CA CYS A 110 -7.68 5.91 -8.36
C CYS A 110 -8.00 5.32 -9.72
N ALA A 111 -8.59 4.13 -9.68
CA ALA A 111 -9.28 3.51 -10.80
C ALA A 111 -10.71 3.16 -10.36
N ILE A 112 -11.67 3.32 -11.27
CA ILE A 112 -13.07 2.95 -11.06
C ILE A 112 -13.37 1.79 -11.99
N ILE A 113 -13.79 0.65 -11.43
CA ILE A 113 -14.13 -0.55 -12.21
C ILE A 113 -15.59 -0.91 -12.02
N LYS A 114 -16.18 -1.54 -13.04
CA LYS A 114 -17.48 -2.20 -12.91
C LYS A 114 -17.27 -3.53 -12.20
N CYS A 115 -17.55 -3.56 -10.90
CA CYS A 115 -17.32 -4.73 -10.07
C CYS A 115 -18.46 -5.75 -10.26
N PRO A 116 -18.17 -7.04 -10.51
CA PRO A 116 -19.21 -8.06 -10.57
C PRO A 116 -19.73 -8.48 -9.18
N PHE A 117 -19.10 -7.98 -8.11
CA PHE A 117 -19.42 -8.32 -6.73
C PHE A 117 -20.03 -7.14 -5.97
N ASN A 118 -20.89 -7.44 -5.00
CA ASN A 118 -21.44 -6.44 -4.08
C ASN A 118 -20.50 -6.16 -2.90
N ILE A 119 -20.87 -5.20 -2.04
CA ILE A 119 -20.06 -4.81 -0.88
C ILE A 119 -19.95 -5.91 0.17
N ASP A 120 -20.99 -6.70 0.38
CA ASP A 120 -20.99 -7.78 1.39
C ASP A 120 -19.99 -8.87 1.03
N TYR A 121 -19.91 -9.24 -0.25
CA TYR A 121 -18.91 -10.17 -0.75
C TYR A 121 -17.49 -9.67 -0.48
N LEU A 122 -17.20 -8.40 -0.77
CA LEU A 122 -15.88 -7.81 -0.51
C LEU A 122 -15.56 -7.74 0.98
N LYS A 123 -16.53 -7.34 1.81
CA LYS A 123 -16.39 -7.26 3.27
C LYS A 123 -16.05 -8.61 3.90
N ASN A 124 -16.67 -9.67 3.41
CA ASN A 124 -16.45 -11.03 3.90
C ASN A 124 -15.15 -11.66 3.38
N SER A 125 -14.60 -11.15 2.26
CA SER A 125 -13.43 -11.73 1.62
C SER A 125 -12.12 -11.00 1.94
N ILE A 126 -12.17 -9.68 2.17
CA ILE A 126 -10.99 -8.86 2.43
C ILE A 126 -10.71 -8.82 3.93
N LEU A 127 -9.53 -9.32 4.32
CA LEU A 127 -9.17 -9.46 5.73
C LEU A 127 -8.21 -8.38 6.21
N THR A 128 -7.09 -8.18 5.50
CA THR A 128 -6.03 -7.25 5.91
C THR A 128 -5.20 -6.81 4.71
N HIS A 129 -4.54 -5.65 4.83
CA HIS A 129 -3.57 -5.17 3.86
C HIS A 129 -2.25 -4.86 4.56
N LYS A 130 -1.15 -5.50 4.15
CA LYS A 130 0.19 -5.32 4.76
C LYS A 130 0.13 -5.30 6.30
N ARG A 131 -0.61 -6.24 6.91
CA ARG A 131 -0.74 -6.39 8.38
C ARG A 131 -1.64 -5.35 9.06
N LYS A 132 -2.29 -4.46 8.30
CA LYS A 132 -3.22 -3.46 8.84
C LYS A 132 -4.65 -3.90 8.58
N ASN A 133 -5.45 -3.90 9.63
CA ASN A 133 -6.90 -4.03 9.51
C ASN A 133 -7.46 -2.76 8.87
N TYR A 134 -8.59 -2.92 8.20
CA TYR A 134 -9.30 -1.77 7.67
C TYR A 134 -10.19 -1.13 8.74
N SER A 135 -10.48 0.16 8.54
CA SER A 135 -11.67 0.79 9.11
C SER A 135 -12.77 0.82 8.05
N LEU A 136 -14.02 0.75 8.48
CA LEU A 136 -15.16 0.91 7.57
C LEU A 136 -15.32 2.38 7.16
N LEU A 137 -15.73 2.58 5.92
CA LEU A 137 -16.17 3.87 5.41
C LEU A 137 -17.69 3.92 5.55
N THR A 138 -18.18 4.90 6.32
CA THR A 138 -19.59 5.08 6.62
C THR A 138 -20.07 6.47 6.23
N GLU A 139 -21.28 6.54 5.69
CA GLU A 139 -21.98 7.79 5.42
C GLU A 139 -23.43 7.64 5.87
N LYS A 140 -23.90 8.54 6.75
CA LYS A 140 -25.25 8.48 7.35
C LYS A 140 -25.59 7.10 7.94
N GLY A 141 -24.62 6.48 8.61
CA GLY A 141 -24.77 5.16 9.23
C GLY A 141 -24.70 3.96 8.26
N LYS A 142 -24.60 4.19 6.94
CA LYS A 142 -24.46 3.12 5.95
C LYS A 142 -23.00 2.91 5.58
N GLU A 143 -22.55 1.66 5.63
CA GLU A 143 -21.23 1.26 5.17
C GLU A 143 -21.20 1.16 3.64
N PHE A 144 -20.16 1.71 3.01
CA PHE A 144 -20.03 1.69 1.54
C PHE A 144 -18.63 1.28 1.05
N GLY A 145 -17.74 0.94 1.98
CA GLY A 145 -16.37 0.56 1.66
C GLY A 145 -15.48 0.48 2.89
N PHE A 146 -14.18 0.45 2.66
CA PHE A 146 -13.18 0.30 3.70
C PHE A 146 -11.89 1.05 3.36
N ILE A 147 -11.12 1.37 4.41
CA ILE A 147 -9.88 2.13 4.34
C ILE A 147 -8.78 1.49 5.18
N PHE A 148 -7.63 1.22 4.55
CA PHE A 148 -6.39 0.86 5.22
C PHE A 148 -5.54 2.11 5.42
N LYS A 149 -5.37 2.53 6.68
CA LYS A 149 -4.58 3.72 7.03
C LYS A 149 -3.13 3.33 7.29
N HIS A 150 -2.24 3.64 6.35
CA HIS A 150 -0.79 3.55 6.54
C HIS A 150 -0.21 4.94 6.83
N GLN A 151 0.97 5.00 7.46
CA GLN A 151 1.57 6.28 7.87
C GLN A 151 1.86 7.22 6.68
N ARG A 152 2.13 6.67 5.49
CA ARG A 152 2.54 7.44 4.30
C ARG A 152 1.43 7.55 3.24
N TYR A 153 0.42 6.70 3.30
CA TYR A 153 -0.69 6.69 2.35
C TYR A 153 -1.93 6.04 2.97
N HIS A 154 -3.11 6.35 2.45
CA HIS A 154 -4.31 5.58 2.73
C HIS A 154 -4.72 4.81 1.49
N PHE A 155 -5.16 3.56 1.66
CA PHE A 155 -5.69 2.74 0.58
C PHE A 155 -7.18 2.50 0.82
N LYS A 156 -8.02 3.05 -0.05
CA LYS A 156 -9.49 3.07 0.08
C LYS A 156 -10.09 2.22 -1.04
N ILE A 157 -11.08 1.40 -0.69
CA ILE A 157 -11.82 0.58 -1.64
C ILE A 157 -13.30 0.72 -1.29
N TYR A 158 -14.09 1.29 -2.19
CA TYR A 158 -15.48 1.64 -1.89
C TYR A 158 -16.34 1.76 -3.15
N PHE A 159 -17.65 1.56 -3.00
CA PHE A 159 -18.59 1.77 -4.09
C PHE A 159 -18.90 3.26 -4.22
N LYS A 160 -18.62 3.83 -5.40
CA LYS A 160 -18.81 5.27 -5.65
C LYS A 160 -20.29 5.64 -5.77
N ASP A 161 -21.12 4.71 -6.22
CA ASP A 161 -22.56 4.93 -6.46
C ASP A 161 -23.29 5.37 -5.18
N PHE A 162 -22.82 4.91 -4.03
CA PHE A 162 -23.35 5.29 -2.71
C PHE A 162 -23.21 6.79 -2.43
N GLN A 163 -22.15 7.44 -2.91
CA GLN A 163 -21.92 8.88 -2.74
C GLN A 163 -22.72 9.74 -3.71
N GLU A 164 -23.14 9.18 -4.86
CA GLU A 164 -23.84 9.94 -5.91
C GLU A 164 -25.37 9.80 -5.86
N LYS A 165 -25.91 8.98 -4.96
CA LYS A 165 -27.36 8.64 -4.90
C LYS A 165 -27.93 8.19 -6.25
N LYS A 166 -27.11 7.58 -7.10
CA LYS A 166 -27.54 7.03 -8.39
C LYS A 166 -27.89 5.55 -8.23
N GLU A 167 -28.59 5.00 -9.22
CA GLU A 167 -28.83 3.57 -9.32
C GLU A 167 -27.53 2.78 -9.14
N TRP A 168 -27.62 1.66 -8.43
CA TRP A 168 -26.49 0.84 -8.03
C TRP A 168 -25.82 0.22 -9.26
N ASN A 169 -24.77 0.87 -9.77
CA ASN A 169 -24.03 0.42 -10.95
C ASN A 169 -22.79 -0.43 -10.61
N ASN A 170 -22.64 -0.84 -9.35
CA ASN A 170 -21.49 -1.59 -8.84
C ASN A 170 -20.13 -0.96 -9.21
N ARG A 171 -20.04 0.38 -9.21
CA ARG A 171 -18.77 1.07 -9.51
C ARG A 171 -17.86 1.06 -8.29
N LEU A 172 -16.90 0.14 -8.28
CA LEU A 172 -15.88 0.03 -7.23
C LEU A 172 -14.72 0.98 -7.53
N LYS A 173 -14.48 1.94 -6.65
CA LYS A 173 -13.32 2.83 -6.69
C LYS A 173 -12.22 2.29 -5.79
N ILE A 174 -11.06 2.04 -6.39
CA ILE A 174 -9.83 1.64 -5.72
C ILE A 174 -8.91 2.85 -5.74
N GLU A 175 -8.66 3.45 -4.59
CA GLU A 175 -8.03 4.76 -4.45
C GLU A 175 -6.86 4.72 -3.47
N VAL A 176 -5.76 5.37 -3.84
CA VAL A 176 -4.59 5.53 -3.00
C VAL A 176 -4.36 7.02 -2.78
N ALA A 177 -4.47 7.43 -1.52
CA ALA A 177 -4.24 8.80 -1.08
C ALA A 177 -2.85 8.93 -0.47
N ILE A 178 -1.92 9.53 -1.22
CA ILE A 178 -0.55 9.78 -0.77
C ILE A 178 -0.54 10.90 0.26
N LYS A 179 -0.03 10.61 1.46
CA LYS A 179 0.08 11.58 2.57
C LYS A 179 1.50 12.08 2.77
N LYS A 180 2.50 11.30 2.38
CA LYS A 180 3.91 11.69 2.40
C LYS A 180 4.56 11.35 1.07
N MET A 181 5.09 12.36 0.37
CA MET A 181 5.71 12.21 -0.96
C MET A 181 6.87 11.21 -0.99
N ILE A 182 7.56 10.99 0.14
CA ILE A 182 8.59 9.95 0.28
C ILE A 182 8.12 8.53 -0.09
N PHE A 183 6.80 8.27 -0.11
CA PHE A 183 6.26 6.98 -0.56
C PHE A 183 6.41 6.76 -2.07
N VAL A 184 6.48 7.84 -2.85
CA VAL A 184 6.57 7.85 -4.32
C VAL A 184 7.81 8.59 -4.82
N ASP A 185 8.82 8.77 -3.98
CA ASP A 185 10.03 9.56 -4.30
C ASP A 185 10.76 9.04 -5.56
N GLY A 186 10.85 7.71 -5.71
CA GLY A 186 11.42 7.07 -6.90
C GLY A 186 10.60 7.22 -8.20
N PHE A 187 9.45 7.88 -8.15
CA PHE A 187 8.61 8.10 -9.33
C PHE A 187 9.01 9.37 -10.07
N GLY A 188 9.81 10.24 -9.45
CA GLY A 188 10.22 11.53 -10.05
C GLY A 188 9.11 12.57 -10.01
N ILE A 189 8.23 12.52 -9.00
CA ILE A 189 7.13 13.47 -8.81
C ILE A 189 7.58 14.51 -7.79
N LYS A 190 7.84 15.74 -8.25
CA LYS A 190 8.13 16.89 -7.40
C LYS A 190 7.12 18.01 -7.62
N ASN A 191 6.86 18.33 -8.88
CA ASN A 191 5.97 19.42 -9.26
C ASN A 191 4.74 18.94 -10.04
N LEU A 192 3.81 19.85 -10.29
CA LEU A 192 2.55 19.55 -10.98
C LEU A 192 2.79 19.06 -12.43
N SER A 193 3.78 19.59 -13.14
CA SER A 193 4.10 19.15 -14.51
C SER A 193 4.59 17.70 -14.55
N ASP A 194 5.28 17.21 -13.52
CA ASP A 194 5.72 15.80 -13.44
C ASP A 194 4.55 14.81 -13.53
N LEU A 195 3.37 15.17 -13.01
CA LEU A 195 2.18 14.30 -13.05
C LEU A 195 1.63 14.06 -14.47
N THR A 196 2.06 14.84 -15.47
CA THR A 196 1.63 14.67 -16.86
C THR A 196 2.36 13.56 -17.60
N LYS A 197 3.52 13.14 -17.07
CA LYS A 197 4.43 12.18 -17.70
C LYS A 197 3.79 10.80 -17.72
N GLU A 198 3.80 10.15 -18.88
CA GLU A 198 3.24 8.81 -19.06
C GLU A 198 3.86 7.79 -18.10
N LEU A 199 5.19 7.79 -17.97
CA LEU A 199 5.93 6.93 -17.05
C LEU A 199 5.48 7.08 -15.58
N VAL A 200 5.04 8.27 -15.16
CA VAL A 200 4.50 8.47 -13.81
C VAL A 200 3.19 7.71 -13.64
N TRP A 201 2.31 7.73 -14.65
CA TRP A 201 1.05 7.00 -14.61
C TRP A 201 1.27 5.49 -14.64
N GLU A 202 2.21 5.00 -15.45
CA GLU A 202 2.61 3.58 -15.45
C GLU A 202 3.04 3.13 -14.04
N LYS A 203 3.96 3.86 -13.40
CA LYS A 203 4.42 3.58 -12.03
C LYS A 203 3.28 3.65 -11.00
N LEU A 204 2.35 4.59 -11.15
CA LEU A 204 1.17 4.69 -10.27
C LEU A 204 0.21 3.51 -10.49
N SER A 205 -0.01 3.08 -11.73
CA SER A 205 -0.81 1.90 -12.07
C SER A 205 -0.22 0.62 -11.50
N GLU A 206 1.10 0.43 -11.63
CA GLU A 206 1.83 -0.67 -11.00
C GLU A 206 1.67 -0.66 -9.48
N LEU A 207 1.81 0.51 -8.85
CA LEU A 207 1.64 0.67 -7.42
C LEU A 207 0.21 0.33 -6.98
N LEU A 208 -0.81 0.72 -7.74
CA LEU A 208 -2.21 0.39 -7.44
C LEU A 208 -2.44 -1.11 -7.45
N LEU A 209 -1.99 -1.78 -8.51
CA LEU A 209 -2.06 -3.23 -8.67
C LEU A 209 -1.30 -3.96 -7.57
N LYS A 210 -0.10 -3.48 -7.23
CA LYS A 210 0.71 -4.02 -6.14
C LYS A 210 -0.02 -3.94 -4.80
N LEU A 211 -0.60 -2.79 -4.45
CA LEU A 211 -1.33 -2.62 -3.21
C LEU A 211 -2.58 -3.51 -3.16
N TRP A 212 -3.31 -3.64 -4.28
CA TRP A 212 -4.41 -4.60 -4.37
C TRP A 212 -3.94 -6.05 -4.15
N ASN A 213 -2.86 -6.47 -4.82
CA ASN A 213 -2.30 -7.82 -4.69
C ASN A 213 -1.74 -8.12 -3.29
N GLU A 214 -1.39 -7.09 -2.54
CA GLU A 214 -0.93 -7.22 -1.16
C GLU A 214 -2.04 -7.57 -0.17
N ILE A 215 -3.32 -7.34 -0.52
CA ILE A 215 -4.48 -7.72 0.29
C ILE A 215 -4.49 -9.23 0.52
N VAL A 216 -4.76 -9.61 1.77
CA VAL A 216 -5.18 -10.97 2.13
C VAL A 216 -6.66 -11.09 1.82
N PHE A 217 -6.97 -11.90 0.81
CA PHE A 217 -8.31 -12.14 0.30
C PHE A 217 -8.61 -13.63 0.42
N VAL A 218 -9.69 -13.99 1.12
CA VAL A 218 -10.07 -15.39 1.34
C VAL A 218 -11.58 -15.53 1.21
N GLU A 219 -12.02 -16.35 0.27
CA GLU A 219 -13.44 -16.58 0.00
C GLU A 219 -13.91 -17.88 0.65
N LYS A 220 -14.61 -17.77 1.78
CA LYS A 220 -15.06 -18.92 2.58
C LYS A 220 -15.68 -20.06 1.74
N ASP A 221 -16.53 -19.70 0.80
CA ASP A 221 -17.35 -20.64 0.03
C ASP A 221 -16.74 -20.98 -1.35
N ASN A 222 -15.47 -20.64 -1.59
CA ASN A 222 -14.77 -20.91 -2.86
C ASN A 222 -13.70 -22.00 -2.74
N TYR A 223 -13.87 -22.99 -1.85
CA TYR A 223 -12.88 -24.05 -1.66
C TYR A 223 -13.50 -25.45 -1.67
N THR A 224 -12.83 -26.41 -2.32
CA THR A 224 -13.13 -27.85 -2.23
C THR A 224 -12.61 -28.44 -0.91
N THR A 225 -13.22 -28.05 0.21
CA THR A 225 -12.73 -28.40 1.56
C THR A 225 -12.75 -29.89 1.87
N GLU A 226 -13.59 -30.67 1.18
CA GLU A 226 -13.68 -32.12 1.23
C GLU A 226 -12.42 -32.81 0.72
N LYS A 227 -11.71 -32.20 -0.22
CA LYS A 227 -10.44 -32.70 -0.80
C LYS A 227 -9.20 -32.32 0.01
N MET A 228 -9.35 -31.49 1.04
CA MET A 228 -8.24 -31.04 1.89
C MET A 228 -7.87 -32.09 2.94
N ARG A 229 -6.58 -32.25 3.23
CA ARG A 229 -6.16 -33.01 4.42
C ARG A 229 -6.60 -32.28 5.68
N PRO A 230 -6.80 -32.96 6.81
CA PRO A 230 -7.28 -32.34 8.05
C PRO A 230 -6.49 -31.08 8.47
N HIS A 231 -5.15 -31.13 8.39
CA HIS A 231 -4.31 -30.00 8.74
C HIS A 231 -4.42 -28.81 7.76
N GLU A 232 -4.67 -29.05 6.47
CA GLU A 232 -4.90 -28.00 5.46
C GLU A 232 -6.24 -27.31 5.73
N ARG A 233 -7.28 -28.08 6.09
CA ARG A 233 -8.59 -27.55 6.48
C ARG A 233 -8.53 -26.69 7.74
N THR A 234 -7.85 -27.15 8.80
CA THR A 234 -7.60 -26.35 10.00
C THR A 234 -6.84 -25.08 9.66
N LYS A 235 -5.87 -25.15 8.73
CA LYS A 235 -5.10 -23.98 8.32
C LYS A 235 -5.95 -22.95 7.59
N LEU A 236 -6.82 -23.38 6.68
CA LEU A 236 -7.77 -22.52 6.00
C LEU A 236 -8.71 -21.82 7.00
N GLN A 237 -9.23 -22.55 8.00
CA GLN A 237 -10.06 -21.96 9.05
C GLN A 237 -9.33 -20.85 9.81
N CYS A 238 -8.04 -21.02 10.11
CA CYS A 238 -7.23 -19.93 10.67
C CYS A 238 -7.15 -18.74 9.70
N PHE A 239 -6.95 -19.00 8.40
CA PHE A 239 -6.82 -17.95 7.39
C PHE A 239 -8.13 -17.19 7.13
N LEU A 240 -9.30 -17.77 7.40
CA LEU A 240 -10.58 -17.07 7.32
C LEU A 240 -10.77 -16.06 8.47
N ASN A 241 -9.99 -16.17 9.54
CA ASN A 241 -10.12 -15.31 10.71
C ASN A 241 -9.21 -14.06 10.59
N SER A 242 -9.79 -12.86 10.54
CA SER A 242 -9.03 -11.59 10.50
C SER A 242 -8.10 -11.40 11.72
N ASN A 243 -8.49 -11.91 12.90
CA ASN A 243 -7.67 -11.84 14.11
C ASN A 243 -6.41 -12.70 14.00
N TYR A 244 -6.46 -13.83 13.29
CA TYR A 244 -5.28 -14.64 13.03
C TYR A 244 -4.21 -13.81 12.31
N TRP A 245 -4.60 -13.13 11.23
CA TRP A 245 -3.69 -12.29 10.46
C TRP A 245 -3.14 -11.14 11.27
N SER A 246 -3.98 -10.51 12.10
CA SER A 246 -3.58 -9.41 13.01
C SER A 246 -2.55 -9.87 14.04
N ASN A 247 -2.71 -11.08 14.59
CA ASN A 247 -1.82 -11.60 15.63
C ASN A 247 -0.45 -12.05 15.09
N LEU A 248 -0.36 -12.46 13.81
CA LEU A 248 0.93 -12.77 13.19
C LEU A 248 1.89 -11.58 13.19
N THR A 249 1.33 -10.36 13.18
CA THR A 249 2.05 -9.09 13.09
C THR A 249 2.72 -8.71 14.40
N LEU A 250 2.16 -9.14 15.53
CA LEU A 250 2.69 -8.88 16.87
C LEU A 250 3.90 -9.78 17.19
N LEU A 251 3.98 -10.95 16.55
CA LEU A 251 4.93 -11.99 16.90
C LEU A 251 6.19 -11.97 16.01
N ASN A 252 6.03 -11.85 14.69
CA ASN A 252 7.14 -11.75 13.72
C ASN A 252 6.65 -11.48 12.29
N ASP A 253 7.19 -10.49 11.62
CA ASP A 253 6.90 -10.16 10.21
C ASP A 253 7.06 -11.33 9.24
N LYS A 254 8.07 -12.18 9.47
CA LYS A 254 8.33 -13.37 8.63
C LYS A 254 7.17 -14.36 8.66
N ASN A 255 6.42 -14.43 9.77
CA ASN A 255 5.30 -15.35 9.90
C ASN A 255 4.10 -14.93 9.06
N PHE A 256 3.85 -13.62 8.93
CA PHE A 256 2.83 -13.07 8.06
C PHE A 256 3.05 -13.49 6.60
N TYR A 257 4.27 -13.26 6.07
CA TYR A 257 4.58 -13.61 4.69
C TYR A 257 4.57 -15.12 4.44
N LYS A 258 5.05 -15.94 5.39
CA LYS A 258 4.93 -17.40 5.32
C LYS A 258 3.48 -17.87 5.32
N ALA A 259 2.62 -17.26 6.13
CA ALA A 259 1.20 -17.56 6.15
C ALA A 259 0.53 -17.21 4.82
N LYS A 260 0.85 -16.03 4.26
CA LYS A 260 0.38 -15.62 2.94
C LYS A 260 0.82 -16.60 1.84
N GLN A 261 2.09 -16.99 1.80
CA GLN A 261 2.58 -18.00 0.86
C GLN A 261 1.85 -19.34 0.99
N ARG A 262 1.55 -19.78 2.21
CA ARG A 262 0.77 -20.99 2.45
C ARG A 262 -0.68 -20.86 1.98
N LEU A 263 -1.28 -19.69 2.16
CA LEU A 263 -2.60 -19.40 1.60
C LEU A 263 -2.58 -19.52 0.08
N GLU A 264 -1.58 -18.94 -0.60
CA GLU A 264 -1.47 -19.08 -2.07
C GLU A 264 -1.36 -20.55 -2.50
N VAL A 265 -0.61 -21.38 -1.77
CA VAL A 265 -0.53 -22.83 -2.04
C VAL A 265 -1.90 -23.51 -1.88
N LEU A 266 -2.70 -23.11 -0.88
CA LEU A 266 -4.06 -23.63 -0.74
C LEU A 266 -4.96 -23.15 -1.88
N ASN A 267 -4.82 -21.89 -2.28
CA ASN A 267 -5.60 -21.30 -3.37
C ASN A 267 -5.38 -22.08 -4.66
N THR A 268 -4.12 -22.33 -5.04
CA THR A 268 -3.77 -23.07 -6.25
C THR A 268 -4.34 -24.49 -6.26
N LYS A 269 -4.42 -25.14 -5.09
CA LYS A 269 -4.85 -26.54 -5.00
C LYS A 269 -6.36 -26.73 -4.93
N TYR A 270 -7.07 -25.78 -4.32
CA TYR A 270 -8.41 -26.05 -3.81
C TYR A 270 -9.45 -24.99 -4.15
N LEU A 271 -9.10 -23.89 -4.84
CA LEU A 271 -10.13 -22.97 -5.33
C LEU A 271 -11.03 -23.69 -6.35
N ILE A 272 -12.35 -23.48 -6.23
CA ILE A 272 -13.34 -24.09 -7.12
C ILE A 272 -13.43 -23.29 -8.44
N ARG A 273 -13.40 -21.96 -8.31
CA ARG A 273 -13.46 -20.99 -9.40
C ARG A 273 -12.38 -19.93 -9.22
N GLU A 274 -12.16 -19.15 -10.28
CA GLU A 274 -11.26 -17.99 -10.21
C GLU A 274 -11.60 -17.10 -9.00
N SER A 275 -10.57 -16.64 -8.29
CA SER A 275 -10.79 -15.81 -7.11
C SER A 275 -11.33 -14.44 -7.51
N GLY A 276 -12.24 -13.89 -6.71
CA GLY A 276 -12.68 -12.50 -6.88
C GLY A 276 -11.54 -11.49 -6.82
N LYS A 277 -10.45 -11.82 -6.12
CA LYS A 277 -9.22 -11.01 -6.12
C LYS A 277 -8.61 -10.91 -7.51
N ASP A 278 -8.51 -12.02 -8.22
CA ASP A 278 -7.89 -12.11 -9.54
C ASP A 278 -8.77 -11.46 -10.62
N ILE A 279 -10.09 -11.66 -10.52
CA ILE A 279 -11.07 -10.98 -11.38
C ILE A 279 -10.93 -9.46 -11.25
N ILE A 280 -10.88 -8.95 -10.01
CA ILE A 280 -10.68 -7.51 -9.77
C ILE A 280 -9.29 -7.05 -10.26
N SER A 281 -8.24 -7.86 -10.08
CA SER A 281 -6.90 -7.53 -10.59
C SER A 281 -6.89 -7.36 -12.12
N LYS A 282 -7.60 -8.22 -12.86
CA LYS A 282 -7.74 -8.12 -14.32
C LYS A 282 -8.46 -6.82 -14.72
N LEU A 283 -9.63 -6.57 -14.13
CA LEU A 283 -10.42 -5.35 -14.40
C LEU A 283 -9.64 -4.07 -14.03
N LEU A 284 -8.92 -4.10 -12.92
CA LEU A 284 -8.08 -2.98 -12.47
C LEU A 284 -6.92 -2.72 -13.43
N LYS A 285 -6.31 -3.79 -13.96
CA LYS A 285 -5.23 -3.69 -14.96
C LYS A 285 -5.73 -3.06 -16.26
N GLU A 286 -6.87 -3.53 -16.77
CA GLU A 286 -7.52 -2.96 -17.96
C GLU A 286 -7.87 -1.49 -17.75
N LYS A 287 -8.44 -1.13 -16.59
CA LYS A 287 -8.76 0.26 -16.27
C LYS A 287 -7.53 1.15 -16.16
N CYS A 288 -6.46 0.69 -15.51
CA CYS A 288 -5.19 1.41 -15.45
C CYS A 288 -4.64 1.71 -16.85
N VAL A 289 -4.74 0.73 -17.74
CA VAL A 289 -4.39 0.83 -19.14
C VAL A 289 -5.21 1.91 -19.85
N GLU A 290 -6.52 1.94 -19.67
CA GLU A 290 -7.40 2.98 -20.24
C GLU A 290 -7.06 4.39 -19.76
N LEU A 291 -6.74 4.54 -18.46
CA LEU A 291 -6.41 5.82 -17.84
C LEU A 291 -5.13 6.46 -18.41
N ILE A 292 -4.21 5.65 -18.94
CA ILE A 292 -2.96 6.10 -19.58
C ILE A 292 -3.18 6.44 -21.06
N LYS A 293 -3.97 5.60 -21.76
CA LYS A 293 -4.02 5.48 -23.23
C LYS A 293 -4.98 6.42 -23.95
N SER A 294 -5.71 7.31 -23.27
CA SER A 294 -6.57 8.28 -23.94
C SER A 294 -5.73 9.30 -24.73
N GLY A 295 -5.18 8.89 -25.88
CA GLY A 295 -4.24 9.67 -26.68
C GLY A 295 -3.74 9.01 -27.96
N GLU A 296 -3.26 7.75 -27.97
CA GLU A 296 -2.79 7.05 -29.21
C GLU A 296 -2.38 5.57 -28.99
N LYS A 297 -2.27 4.80 -30.09
CA LYS A 297 -2.01 3.34 -30.17
C LYS A 297 -0.67 2.90 -29.54
N LEU A 298 -0.62 1.69 -28.99
CA LEU A 298 0.55 1.15 -28.27
C LEU A 298 1.31 0.12 -29.07
N THR A 299 2.62 0.19 -28.89
CA THR A 299 3.54 -0.92 -29.16
C THR A 299 4.40 -1.28 -27.93
N CYS A 300 4.27 -0.60 -26.78
CA CYS A 300 5.27 -0.65 -25.71
C CYS A 300 4.82 -1.30 -24.39
N PHE A 301 3.52 -1.27 -24.02
CA PHE A 301 3.05 -1.78 -22.72
C PHE A 301 3.00 -3.32 -22.65
N GLU A 302 2.72 -3.98 -23.77
CA GLU A 302 2.64 -5.46 -23.84
C GLU A 302 4.03 -6.11 -23.68
N LYS A 303 5.09 -5.46 -24.17
CA LYS A 303 6.47 -5.98 -24.11
C LYS A 303 7.11 -5.88 -22.72
N PHE A 304 6.59 -5.02 -21.84
CA PHE A 304 7.11 -4.88 -20.48
C PHE A 304 6.50 -5.90 -19.51
N ILE A 305 5.23 -6.24 -19.72
CA ILE A 305 4.47 -7.17 -18.86
C ILE A 305 5.05 -8.59 -18.89
N GLU A 306 5.60 -9.04 -20.02
CA GLU A 306 6.16 -10.39 -20.15
C GLU A 306 7.55 -10.55 -19.51
N LYS A 307 8.27 -9.45 -19.24
CA LYS A 307 9.65 -9.52 -18.72
C LYS A 307 9.79 -9.43 -17.21
N ASP A 308 8.76 -9.01 -16.47
CA ASP A 308 8.92 -8.60 -15.07
C ASP A 308 8.32 -9.53 -14.00
N ASP A 309 7.95 -10.76 -14.36
CA ASP A 309 7.55 -11.79 -13.38
C ASP A 309 8.73 -12.30 -12.51
N LYS A 310 9.94 -11.74 -12.71
CA LYS A 310 11.16 -12.14 -11.97
C LYS A 310 12.07 -10.99 -11.48
N ARG A 311 11.76 -9.71 -11.68
CA ARG A 311 12.69 -8.61 -11.33
C ARG A 311 12.08 -7.36 -10.69
N VAL A 312 11.11 -7.51 -9.77
CA VAL A 312 10.78 -6.42 -8.83
C VAL A 312 11.43 -6.67 -7.46
N PHE A 313 12.77 -6.69 -7.45
CA PHE A 313 13.57 -6.46 -6.24
C PHE A 313 13.95 -4.98 -6.22
N ASN A 314 13.38 -4.22 -5.29
CA ASN A 314 13.70 -2.81 -5.12
C ASN A 314 15.19 -2.63 -4.75
N HIS A 315 15.82 -1.56 -5.24
CA HIS A 315 17.19 -1.16 -4.91
C HIS A 315 17.46 -1.00 -3.39
N LEU A 316 16.41 -0.83 -2.58
CA LEU A 316 16.48 -0.80 -1.12
C LEU A 316 16.55 -2.20 -0.49
N ASP A 317 15.99 -3.22 -1.15
CA ASP A 317 16.07 -4.62 -0.74
C ASP A 317 17.44 -5.22 -1.12
N ASN A 318 18.04 -4.79 -2.24
CA ASN A 318 19.35 -5.26 -2.67
C ASN A 318 20.50 -4.82 -1.76
N ARG A 319 20.41 -3.66 -1.10
CA ARG A 319 21.41 -3.24 -0.10
C ARG A 319 21.29 -4.05 1.20
N PHE A 320 20.09 -4.53 1.53
CA PHE A 320 19.85 -5.43 2.67
C PHE A 320 20.26 -6.87 2.34
N ILE A 321 20.03 -7.31 1.09
CA ILE A 321 20.41 -8.63 0.57
C ILE A 321 21.92 -8.71 0.29
N SER A 322 22.58 -7.65 -0.19
CA SER A 322 24.03 -7.63 -0.39
C SER A 322 24.78 -7.75 0.94
N THR A 323 24.26 -7.10 1.99
CA THR A 323 24.79 -7.21 3.36
C THR A 323 24.50 -8.58 3.98
N LEU A 324 23.46 -9.28 3.53
CA LEU A 324 23.14 -10.67 3.93
C LEU A 324 23.84 -11.74 3.07
N ASN A 325 24.33 -11.38 1.89
CA ASN A 325 25.01 -12.28 0.95
C ASN A 325 26.54 -12.14 1.00
N SER A 326 27.09 -11.01 1.45
CA SER A 326 28.51 -10.90 1.81
C SER A 326 28.88 -11.80 2.99
N ASP A 327 27.88 -12.20 3.80
CA ASP A 327 28.05 -13.15 4.92
C ASP A 327 27.80 -14.63 4.51
N LYS A 328 27.53 -14.91 3.23
CA LYS A 328 27.23 -16.29 2.76
C LYS A 328 28.35 -16.98 1.99
N GLU A 329 29.45 -16.29 1.73
CA GLU A 329 30.68 -16.96 1.33
C GLU A 329 31.63 -17.05 2.53
N LYS A 330 31.84 -18.28 2.98
CA LYS A 330 32.74 -18.75 4.06
C LYS A 330 32.13 -18.80 5.47
N ASN A 331 31.42 -19.89 5.76
CA ASN A 331 31.89 -20.90 6.72
C ASN A 331 30.93 -22.09 6.78
N LYS A 332 31.39 -23.25 6.31
CA LYS A 332 30.72 -24.54 6.54
C LYS A 332 30.82 -24.82 8.04
N ILE A 333 29.79 -24.47 8.81
CA ILE A 333 29.76 -24.76 10.26
C ILE A 333 29.68 -26.27 10.44
N VAL A 334 30.84 -26.88 10.67
CA VAL A 334 30.98 -28.26 11.10
C VAL A 334 30.43 -28.36 12.52
N ARG A 335 29.37 -29.15 12.70
CA ARG A 335 28.77 -29.37 14.02
C ARG A 335 29.40 -30.60 14.63
N LYS A 336 29.97 -30.48 15.82
CA LYS A 336 30.53 -31.63 16.56
C LYS A 336 29.47 -32.22 17.49
N CYS A 337 29.64 -33.51 17.80
CA CYS A 337 28.83 -34.19 18.81
C CYS A 337 28.90 -33.45 20.16
N LYS A 338 27.78 -33.36 20.88
CA LYS A 338 27.76 -32.78 22.24
C LYS A 338 28.40 -33.66 23.32
N ASN A 339 28.64 -34.94 23.03
CA ASN A 339 29.36 -35.78 23.99
C ASN A 339 30.84 -35.37 24.01
N ILE A 340 31.35 -34.92 25.16
CA ILE A 340 32.71 -34.40 25.31
C ILE A 340 33.77 -35.44 24.94
N SER A 341 33.50 -36.73 25.16
CA SER A 341 34.38 -37.84 24.77
C SER A 341 34.33 -38.15 23.26
N CYS A 342 33.38 -37.57 22.52
CA CYS A 342 33.18 -37.82 21.11
C CYS A 342 33.53 -36.58 20.27
N GLN A 343 34.59 -36.69 19.47
CA GLN A 343 35.02 -35.61 18.56
C GLN A 343 34.40 -35.69 17.16
N ASN A 344 33.49 -36.63 16.94
CA ASN A 344 32.91 -36.89 15.62
C ASN A 344 32.07 -35.70 15.12
N GLU A 345 32.19 -35.44 13.83
CA GLU A 345 31.40 -34.46 13.11
C GLU A 345 30.00 -35.03 12.78
N LEU A 346 28.97 -34.21 12.94
CA LEU A 346 27.60 -34.56 12.64
C LEU A 346 27.32 -34.26 11.16
N THR A 347 27.40 -35.30 10.34
CA THR A 347 27.20 -35.24 8.87
C THR A 347 25.73 -35.32 8.43
N SER A 348 24.78 -35.41 9.37
CA SER A 348 23.35 -35.63 9.11
C SER A 348 22.57 -34.38 8.66
N ILE A 349 21.66 -34.57 7.68
CA ILE A 349 20.76 -33.55 7.07
C ILE A 349 19.80 -32.90 8.08
N ARG A 350 19.52 -33.55 9.22
CA ARG A 350 18.56 -33.03 10.21
C ARG A 350 19.23 -32.01 11.14
N LYS A 351 18.83 -30.74 11.00
CA LYS A 351 19.39 -29.57 11.73
C LYS A 351 19.38 -29.63 13.26
N ASN A 352 18.74 -30.61 13.91
CA ASN A 352 18.58 -30.67 15.37
C ASN A 352 19.24 -31.90 16.02
N VAL A 353 20.02 -32.67 15.26
CA VAL A 353 20.76 -33.81 15.83
C VAL A 353 21.90 -33.29 16.70
N MET A 354 21.96 -33.72 17.96
CA MET A 354 22.97 -33.31 18.94
C MET A 354 24.05 -34.38 19.21
N TYR A 355 23.79 -35.63 18.82
CA TYR A 355 24.64 -36.78 19.10
C TYR A 355 24.81 -37.63 17.84
N CYS A 356 26.00 -38.17 17.58
CA CYS A 356 26.25 -38.99 16.39
C CYS A 356 25.66 -40.40 16.50
N THR A 357 25.58 -40.92 17.73
CA THR A 357 24.95 -42.22 18.05
C THR A 357 24.10 -42.12 19.31
N ASN A 358 23.19 -43.08 19.50
CA ASN A 358 22.39 -43.18 20.72
C ASN A 358 23.28 -43.45 21.96
N GLU A 359 24.40 -44.16 21.79
CA GLU A 359 25.40 -44.38 22.83
C GLU A 359 26.02 -43.06 23.31
N CYS A 360 26.38 -42.17 22.39
CA CYS A 360 26.90 -40.83 22.74
C CYS A 360 25.89 -40.00 23.53
N ARG A 361 24.59 -40.16 23.24
CA ARG A 361 23.53 -39.52 24.05
C ARG A 361 23.50 -40.08 25.47
N ILE A 362 23.55 -41.40 25.61
CA ILE A 362 23.51 -42.09 26.91
C ILE A 362 24.75 -41.72 27.75
N ASP A 363 25.93 -41.75 27.15
CA ASP A 363 27.20 -41.43 27.81
C ASP A 363 27.28 -39.96 28.26
N TYR A 364 26.81 -39.03 27.43
CA TYR A 364 26.68 -37.62 27.81
C TYR A 364 25.84 -37.45 29.09
N TYR A 365 24.64 -38.06 29.15
CA TYR A 365 23.79 -37.94 30.34
C TYR A 365 24.35 -38.65 31.58
N LYS A 366 25.09 -39.77 31.41
CA LYS A 366 25.83 -40.41 32.52
C LYS A 366 26.93 -39.49 33.07
N THR A 367 27.69 -38.85 32.18
CA THR A 367 28.73 -37.88 32.55
C THR A 367 28.14 -36.67 33.25
N LEU A 368 27.02 -36.13 32.74
CA LEU A 368 26.31 -35.01 33.35
C LEU A 368 25.74 -35.35 34.73
N SER A 369 25.26 -36.58 34.91
CA SER A 369 24.82 -37.10 36.21
C SER A 369 25.99 -37.19 37.21
N ARG A 370 27.15 -37.70 36.79
CA ARG A 370 28.37 -37.74 37.62
C ARG A 370 28.86 -36.34 38.01
N ILE A 371 28.85 -35.39 37.08
CA ILE A 371 29.23 -33.99 37.34
C ILE A 371 28.25 -33.34 38.32
N LYS A 372 26.93 -33.51 38.11
CA LYS A 372 25.92 -33.03 39.07
C LYS A 372 26.10 -33.67 40.45
N LYS A 373 26.41 -34.96 40.52
CA LYS A 373 26.67 -35.64 41.79
C LYS A 373 27.95 -35.15 42.49
N LYS A 374 28.98 -34.72 41.74
CA LYS A 374 30.17 -34.05 42.29
C LYS A 374 29.91 -32.61 42.74
N LEU A 375 29.13 -31.84 41.97
CA LEU A 375 28.83 -30.43 42.26
C LEU A 375 27.80 -30.26 43.39
N PHE A 376 26.84 -31.17 43.51
CA PHE A 376 25.76 -31.10 44.49
C PHE A 376 25.86 -32.17 45.59
N GLY A 377 26.85 -33.07 45.53
CA GLY A 377 27.07 -34.13 46.53
C GLY A 377 27.94 -33.73 47.72
N PHE A 378 28.42 -32.48 47.79
CA PHE A 378 29.09 -31.94 48.99
C PHE A 378 28.12 -31.30 50.00
N ALA A 379 26.82 -31.25 49.71
CA ALA A 379 25.82 -30.62 50.59
C ALA A 379 25.27 -31.55 51.69
N THR A 380 25.81 -32.75 51.87
CA THR A 380 25.39 -33.66 52.95
C THR A 380 26.55 -34.49 53.50
N LYS A 381 27.35 -33.89 54.39
CA LYS A 381 28.02 -34.60 55.49
C LYS A 381 28.47 -33.59 56.55
N LYS A 382 27.67 -33.56 57.62
CA LYS A 382 27.87 -33.04 58.99
C LYS A 382 28.53 -31.67 59.16
#